data_AF-A0A6V8NAG7-F1
#
_entry.id   AF-A0A6V8NAG7-F1
#
_cell.length_a   1.000
_cell.length_b   1.000
_cell.length_c   1.000
_cell.angle_alpha   90.00
_cell.angle_beta   90.00
_cell.angle_gamma   90.00
#
_symmetry.space_group_name_H-M   'P 1'
#
loop_
_entity.id
_entity.type
_entity.pdbx_description
1 polymer ?
#
loop_
_entity_poly.entity_id
_entity_poly.type
_entity_poly.pdbx_seq_one_letter_code
_entity_poly.pdbx_strand_id
1 'polypeptide(L)'
;MLETEPVARVLRNEDVVRVVAEIPEGHQHLRTTVTLADGSAFTFQEATMAALVRAYVAVKTHPLRKRAALSGRLVRERKDGYAEWQLVEG
;
A
#
# COMPACT_ATOMS: atom_id res chain seq x y z
N MET A 1 -11.73 -11.34 -24.04
CA MET A 1 -11.04 -11.90 -22.86
C MET A 1 -11.91 -11.55 -21.68
N LEU A 2 -12.55 -12.55 -21.05
CA LEU A 2 -13.39 -12.29 -19.87
C LEU A 2 -12.44 -11.90 -18.74
N GLU A 3 -12.47 -10.62 -18.34
CA GLU A 3 -11.74 -10.15 -17.16
C GLU A 3 -12.41 -10.77 -15.94
N THR A 4 -11.74 -11.74 -15.32
CA THR A 4 -12.20 -12.30 -14.05
C THR A 4 -12.05 -11.24 -12.97
N GLU A 5 -13.14 -10.92 -12.27
CA GLU A 5 -13.08 -10.05 -11.09
C GLU A 5 -12.02 -10.55 -10.10
N PRO A 6 -11.16 -9.68 -9.57
CA PRO A 6 -10.13 -10.09 -8.64
C PRO A 6 -10.78 -10.64 -7.37
N VAL A 7 -10.44 -11.88 -7.01
CA VAL A 7 -10.85 -12.47 -5.73
C VAL A 7 -10.10 -11.75 -4.61
N ALA A 8 -10.80 -10.88 -3.88
CA ALA A 8 -10.22 -10.16 -2.76
C ALA A 8 -10.20 -11.03 -1.50
N ARG A 9 -9.00 -11.31 -0.97
CA ARG A 9 -8.84 -11.88 0.38
C ARG A 9 -9.04 -10.76 1.41
N VAL A 10 -9.98 -10.95 2.33
CA VAL A 10 -10.14 -10.07 3.49
C VAL A 10 -9.25 -10.59 4.61
N LEU A 11 -8.38 -9.72 5.14
CA LEU A 11 -7.61 -9.99 6.35
C LEU A 11 -8.31 -9.34 7.54
N ARG A 12 -8.70 -10.15 8.52
CA ARG A 12 -9.21 -9.67 9.80
C ARG A 12 -8.04 -9.26 10.67
N ASN A 13 -8.29 -8.41 11.67
CA ASN A 13 -7.22 -7.99 12.58
C ASN A 13 -6.57 -9.18 13.30
N GLU A 14 -7.34 -10.22 13.65
CA GLU A 14 -6.83 -11.44 14.27
C GLU A 14 -5.99 -12.31 13.33
N ASP A 15 -6.12 -12.11 12.01
CA ASP A 15 -5.28 -12.81 11.04
C ASP A 15 -3.87 -12.19 10.98
N VAL A 16 -3.68 -10.98 11.51
CA VAL A 16 -2.39 -10.26 11.55
C VAL A 16 -1.72 -10.48 12.91
N VAL A 17 -0.56 -11.14 12.89
CA VAL A 17 0.25 -11.41 14.10
C VAL A 17 1.18 -10.26 14.43
N ARG A 18 1.77 -9.63 13.42
CA ARG A 18 2.79 -8.60 13.61
C ARG A 18 2.86 -7.64 12.43
N VAL A 19 3.11 -6.37 12.73
CA VAL A 19 3.50 -5.36 11.75
C VAL A 19 4.84 -4.76 12.19
N VAL A 20 5.80 -4.71 11.27
CA VAL A 20 7.10 -4.06 11.48
C VAL A 20 7.27 -3.00 10.42
N ALA A 21 7.55 -1.76 10.81
CA ALA A 21 7.93 -0.69 9.91
C ALA A 21 9.34 -0.22 10.29
N GLU A 22 10.29 -0.37 9.37
CA GLU A 22 11.70 -0.08 9.62
C GLU A 22 12.40 0.37 8.35
N ILE A 23 13.52 1.07 8.51
CA ILE A 23 14.48 1.30 7.43
C ILE A 23 15.56 0.23 7.61
N PRO A 24 15.62 -0.81 6.75
CA PRO A 24 16.61 -1.87 6.91
C PRO A 24 18.03 -1.32 6.83
N GLU A 25 18.98 -2.05 7.41
CA GLU A 25 20.39 -1.68 7.33
C GLU A 25 20.84 -1.51 5.86
N GLY A 26 21.56 -0.42 5.58
CA GLY A 26 22.02 -0.07 4.23
C GLY A 26 20.93 0.44 3.27
N HIS A 27 19.67 0.58 3.71
CA HIS A 27 18.58 1.08 2.90
C HIS A 27 18.25 2.54 3.25
N GLN A 28 17.75 3.28 2.27
CA GLN A 28 17.29 4.67 2.47
C GLN A 28 15.78 4.75 2.71
N HIS A 29 15.04 3.70 2.35
CA HIS A 29 13.59 3.73 2.27
C HIS A 29 12.93 2.78 3.26
N LEU A 30 11.76 3.20 3.76
CA LEU A 30 10.96 2.40 4.67
C LEU A 30 10.54 1.08 4.02
N ARG A 31 10.50 0.02 4.83
CA ARG A 31 9.83 -1.24 4.53
C ARG A 31 8.81 -1.50 5.60
N THR A 32 7.67 -2.07 5.21
CA THR A 32 6.65 -2.49 6.17
C THR A 32 6.31 -3.94 5.94
N THR A 33 6.61 -4.79 6.91
CA THR A 33 6.32 -6.22 6.88
C THR A 33 5.11 -6.54 7.74
N VAL A 34 4.12 -7.22 7.16
CA VAL A 34 2.93 -7.73 7.85
C VAL A 34 3.02 -9.26 7.88
N THR A 35 3.06 -9.84 9.07
CA THR A 35 3.08 -11.29 9.30
C THR A 35 1.68 -11.76 9.69
N LEU A 36 1.21 -12.85 9.08
CA LEU A 36 -0.10 -13.44 9.31
C LEU A 36 -0.03 -14.70 10.19
N ALA A 37 -1.19 -15.06 10.76
CA ALA A 37 -1.34 -16.23 11.64
C ALA A 37 -1.12 -17.57 10.92
N ASP A 38 -1.30 -17.61 9.59
CA ASP A 38 -1.00 -18.77 8.76
C ASP A 38 0.50 -18.93 8.45
N GLY A 39 1.36 -18.06 9.01
CA GLY A 39 2.81 -18.06 8.81
C GLY A 39 3.26 -17.31 7.55
N SER A 40 2.36 -16.84 6.70
CA SER A 40 2.71 -16.00 5.55
C SER A 40 3.06 -14.57 5.97
N ALA A 41 3.79 -13.85 5.11
CA ALA A 41 4.10 -12.45 5.33
C ALA A 41 4.18 -11.67 4.02
N PHE A 42 3.90 -10.37 4.10
CA PHE A 42 4.04 -9.42 2.99
C PHE A 42 4.96 -8.28 3.40
N THR A 43 5.93 -7.92 2.58
CA THR A 43 6.75 -6.71 2.77
C THR A 43 6.42 -5.69 1.69
N PHE A 44 5.95 -4.53 2.12
CA PHE A 44 5.65 -3.39 1.26
C PHE A 44 6.84 -2.45 1.14
N GLN A 45 7.06 -1.93 -0.07
CA GLN A 45 7.92 -0.77 -0.29
C GLN A 45 7.23 0.50 0.20
N GLU A 46 8.02 1.51 0.54
CA GLU A 46 7.57 2.82 1.02
C GLU A 46 6.48 3.45 0.14
N ALA A 47 6.65 3.42 -1.19
CA ALA A 47 5.68 4.01 -2.12
C ALA A 47 4.28 3.37 -2.00
N THR A 48 4.22 2.05 -1.78
CA THR A 48 2.97 1.32 -1.58
C THR A 48 2.34 1.68 -0.23
N MET A 49 3.13 1.74 0.84
CA MET A 49 2.63 2.17 2.16
C MET A 49 2.10 3.60 2.12
N ALA A 50 2.82 4.51 1.47
CA ALA A 50 2.38 5.89 1.29
C ALA A 50 1.04 5.95 0.53
N ALA A 51 0.83 5.10 -0.48
CA ALA A 51 -0.43 5.02 -1.19
C ALA A 51 -1.59 4.50 -0.31
N LEU A 52 -1.36 3.44 0.46
CA LEU A 52 -2.35 2.91 1.41
C LEU A 52 -2.79 3.99 2.42
N VAL A 53 -1.82 4.68 3.01
CA VAL A 53 -2.09 5.78 3.95
C VAL A 53 -2.88 6.91 3.29
N ARG A 54 -2.48 7.36 2.09
CA ARG A 54 -3.20 8.40 1.35
C ARG A 54 -4.65 8.01 1.07
N ALA A 55 -4.87 6.80 0.55
CA ALA A 55 -6.21 6.31 0.24
C ALA A 55 -7.09 6.24 1.51
N TYR A 56 -6.54 5.69 2.60
CA TYR A 56 -7.25 5.60 3.88
C TYR A 56 -7.62 6.98 4.42
N VAL A 57 -6.65 7.89 4.52
CA VAL A 57 -6.85 9.24 5.03
C VAL A 57 -7.87 9.99 4.17
N ALA A 58 -7.74 9.94 2.85
CA ALA A 58 -8.65 10.64 1.93
C ALA A 58 -10.12 10.27 2.15
N VAL A 59 -10.43 8.99 2.41
CA VAL A 59 -11.80 8.56 2.74
C VAL A 59 -12.16 8.88 4.18
N LYS A 60 -11.26 8.56 5.13
CA LYS A 60 -11.57 8.65 6.56
C LYS A 60 -11.79 10.08 7.04
N THR A 61 -11.10 11.06 6.45
CA THR A 61 -11.12 12.45 6.91
C THR A 61 -12.03 13.36 6.08
N HIS A 62 -12.58 12.89 4.96
CA HIS A 62 -13.42 13.72 4.11
C HIS A 62 -14.92 13.41 4.35
N PRO A 63 -15.76 14.40 4.66
CA PRO A 63 -17.13 14.18 5.17
C PRO A 63 -18.05 13.43 4.19
N LEU A 64 -17.81 13.57 2.88
CA LEU A 64 -18.64 12.98 1.83
C LEU A 64 -17.94 11.92 0.97
N ARG A 65 -16.61 11.76 1.08
CA ARG A 65 -15.86 10.90 0.16
C ARG A 65 -15.94 9.48 0.69
N LYS A 66 -16.53 8.58 -0.09
CA LYS A 66 -16.73 7.17 0.31
C LYS A 66 -15.70 6.20 -0.28
N ARG A 67 -14.87 6.68 -1.21
CA ARG A 67 -13.89 5.86 -1.93
C ARG A 67 -12.69 6.70 -2.38
N ALA A 68 -11.50 6.12 -2.30
CA ALA A 68 -10.30 6.60 -2.96
C ALA A 68 -9.68 5.39 -3.67
N ALA A 69 -9.36 5.53 -4.95
CA ALA A 69 -8.72 4.48 -5.73
C ALA A 69 -7.48 5.02 -6.39
N LEU A 70 -6.38 4.31 -6.17
CA LEU A 70 -5.07 4.64 -6.69
C LEU A 70 -4.63 3.50 -7.60
N SER A 71 -4.23 3.83 -8.82
CA SER A 71 -3.81 2.85 -9.82
C SER A 71 -2.33 3.00 -10.12
N GLY A 72 -1.68 1.88 -10.44
CA GLY A 72 -0.26 1.85 -10.77
C GLY A 72 0.01 2.46 -12.12
N ARG A 73 0.93 3.42 -12.17
CA ARG A 73 1.50 3.92 -13.43
C ARG A 73 2.94 4.38 -13.25
N LEU A 74 3.67 4.42 -14.36
CA LEU A 74 4.96 5.09 -14.43
C LEU A 74 4.73 6.61 -14.39
N VAL A 75 5.43 7.29 -13.49
CA VAL A 75 5.39 8.74 -13.32
C VAL A 75 6.78 9.29 -13.62
N ARG A 76 6.94 9.84 -14.82
CA ARG A 76 8.23 10.37 -15.30
C ARG A 76 8.60 11.67 -14.63
N GLU A 77 7.66 12.62 -14.58
CA GLU A 77 7.82 13.89 -13.87
C GLU A 77 7.44 13.71 -12.40
N ARG A 78 8.46 13.60 -11.54
CA ARG A 78 8.30 13.37 -10.10
C ARG A 78 9.36 14.13 -9.32
N LYS A 79 9.09 14.38 -8.03
CA LYS A 79 10.07 14.95 -7.10
C LYS A 79 11.19 13.95 -6.82
N ASP A 80 12.36 14.46 -6.46
CA ASP A 80 13.47 13.62 -6.02
C ASP A 80 13.07 12.76 -4.82
N GLY A 81 13.58 11.51 -4.80
CA GLY A 81 13.27 10.52 -3.76
C GLY A 81 11.96 9.74 -3.99
N TYR A 82 11.13 10.11 -4.96
CA TYR A 82 9.94 9.33 -5.31
C TYR A 82 10.25 8.19 -6.28
N ALA A 83 9.61 7.04 -6.06
CA ALA A 83 9.65 5.91 -6.98
C ALA A 83 9.06 6.29 -8.35
N GLU A 84 9.59 5.70 -9.42
CA GLU A 84 9.05 5.89 -10.76
C GLU A 84 7.67 5.22 -10.92
N TRP A 85 7.52 4.02 -10.36
CA TRP A 85 6.22 3.37 -10.27
C TRP A 85 5.47 3.87 -9.03
N GLN A 86 4.30 4.48 -9.24
CA GLN A 86 3.48 5.00 -8.15
C GLN A 86 2.02 4.60 -8.31
N LEU A 87 1.34 4.48 -7.17
CA LEU A 87 -0.11 4.39 -7.09
C LEU A 87 -0.69 5.80 -6.90
N VAL A 88 -1.42 6.28 -7.89
CA VAL A 88 -1.93 7.66 -7.96
C VAL A 88 -3.40 7.69 -8.36
N GLU A 89 -4.11 8.76 -7.98
CA GLU A 89 -5.52 8.95 -8.37
C GLU A 89 -5.62 9.05 -9.90
N GLY A 90 -6.66 8.40 -10.43
CA GLY A 90 -7.04 8.44 -11.84
C GLY A 90 -7.82 9.70 -12.18
#